data_AF-A0A2Z6QU38-F1
#
_entry.id   AF-A0A2Z6QU38-F1
#
_cell.length_a   1.000
_cell.length_b   1.000
_cell.length_c   1.000
_cell.angle_alpha   90.00
_cell.angle_beta   90.00
_cell.angle_gamma   90.00
#
_symmetry.space_group_name_H-M   'P 1'
#
loop_
_entity.id
_entity.type
_entity.pdbx_description
1 polymer ?
#
loop_
_entity_poly.entity_id
_entity_poly.type
_entity_poly.pdbx_seq_one_letter_code
_entity_poly.pdbx_strand_id
1 'polypeptide(L)'
;MDSDQESSSSSSSSSSSLHQKMDSDQESSPSSSSSSSSSHPTSSIYNKSSYKEIKVSIILSFVISTFYLYLYIQKEVFIWVDSELKDVYEINNERTWAEQKENIITTLLPPLYKLMNKRYTVSNSDLLRMLHGRWRSRHRVHNIRLQGEEKAKQNKRRTKKNTRMQDVINILLT
;
A
#
# COMPACT_ATOMS: atom_id res chain seq x y z
N MET A 1 58.92 -20.50 1.42
CA MET A 1 57.84 -19.92 2.26
C MET A 1 56.70 -20.88 2.12
N ASP A 2 56.83 -21.85 2.98
CA ASP A 2 56.14 -23.12 3.01
C ASP A 2 54.87 -22.94 3.84
N SER A 3 53.91 -23.84 3.63
CA SER A 3 53.06 -24.54 4.62
C SER A 3 52.48 -23.76 5.83
N ASP A 4 51.25 -23.99 6.28
CA ASP A 4 50.65 -25.29 6.57
C ASP A 4 49.11 -25.33 6.45
N GLN A 5 48.58 -26.54 6.69
CA GLN A 5 47.18 -26.98 6.52
C GLN A 5 46.53 -27.24 7.92
N GLU A 6 45.28 -27.77 7.92
CA GLU A 6 44.57 -28.36 9.08
C GLU A 6 43.90 -27.40 10.10
N SER A 7 42.80 -27.75 10.79
CA SER A 7 41.80 -28.82 10.56
C SER A 7 40.48 -28.52 11.32
N SER A 8 39.46 -29.37 11.09
CA SER A 8 38.14 -29.44 11.73
C SER A 8 38.22 -29.89 13.22
N SER A 9 37.18 -29.98 14.07
CA SER A 9 35.85 -30.58 13.83
C SER A 9 34.88 -30.49 15.05
N SER A 10 33.57 -30.64 14.77
CA SER A 10 32.45 -31.27 15.54
C SER A 10 32.54 -31.55 17.06
N SER A 11 31.46 -31.47 17.84
CA SER A 11 30.27 -32.38 17.86
C SER A 11 29.28 -31.88 18.96
N SER A 12 28.04 -32.36 19.20
CA SER A 12 27.42 -33.71 19.32
C SER A 12 25.87 -33.54 19.40
N SER A 13 25.01 -34.22 18.63
CA SER A 13 24.37 -35.56 18.84
C SER A 13 23.36 -35.63 20.04
N SER A 14 22.29 -36.45 20.12
CA SER A 14 21.90 -37.73 19.46
C SER A 14 20.37 -38.05 19.57
N SER A 15 19.86 -39.01 18.76
CA SER A 15 18.77 -40.02 19.04
C SER A 15 17.34 -39.54 19.42
N SER A 16 16.19 -40.25 19.31
CA SER A 16 15.75 -41.65 18.99
C SER A 16 14.19 -41.68 18.88
N SER A 17 13.43 -42.71 18.45
CA SER A 17 13.57 -43.90 17.57
C SER A 17 12.21 -44.67 17.48
N LEU A 18 12.12 -45.77 16.72
CA LEU A 18 11.15 -46.91 16.78
C LEU A 18 9.65 -46.76 16.37
N HIS A 19 9.23 -47.67 15.46
CA HIS A 19 7.96 -48.45 15.34
C HIS A 19 6.57 -47.74 15.45
N GLN A 20 5.48 -48.23 14.82
CA GLN A 20 5.06 -49.62 14.62
C GLN A 20 4.12 -49.83 13.39
N LYS A 21 3.85 -51.08 13.06
CA LYS A 21 3.13 -51.59 11.86
C LYS A 21 1.69 -52.00 12.20
N MET A 22 0.73 -51.82 11.29
CA MET A 22 -0.43 -52.73 11.19
C MET A 22 -1.12 -52.68 9.81
N ASP A 23 -1.09 -53.83 9.13
CA ASP A 23 -1.99 -54.23 8.03
C ASP A 23 -2.90 -55.33 8.59
N SER A 24 -4.17 -55.40 8.14
CA SER A 24 -4.94 -56.65 8.16
C SER A 24 -6.27 -56.50 7.40
N ASP A 25 -6.41 -57.23 6.29
CA ASP A 25 -7.69 -57.49 5.62
C ASP A 25 -8.51 -58.57 6.36
N GLN A 26 -9.85 -58.49 6.30
CA GLN A 26 -10.69 -59.63 5.90
C GLN A 26 -12.16 -59.24 5.67
N GLU A 27 -12.81 -59.92 4.72
CA GLU A 27 -14.24 -59.81 4.42
C GLU A 27 -15.12 -60.57 5.42
N SER A 28 -16.38 -60.14 5.59
CA SER A 28 -17.59 -60.95 5.29
C SER A 28 -18.88 -60.27 5.76
N SER A 29 -19.84 -60.12 4.84
CA SER A 29 -21.27 -59.91 5.14
C SER A 29 -21.95 -61.27 5.48
N PRO A 30 -23.26 -61.40 5.81
CA PRO A 30 -24.34 -60.39 5.90
C PRO A 30 -25.27 -60.51 7.14
N SER A 31 -26.16 -59.53 7.35
CA SER A 31 -27.63 -59.77 7.44
C SER A 31 -28.43 -58.49 7.74
N SER A 32 -29.69 -58.50 7.29
CA SER A 32 -30.76 -57.51 7.54
C SER A 32 -31.15 -57.43 9.04
N SER A 33 -31.82 -56.40 9.57
CA SER A 33 -32.90 -55.59 8.97
C SER A 33 -33.22 -54.28 9.72
N SER A 34 -33.86 -53.35 8.99
CA SER A 34 -34.90 -52.40 9.43
C SER A 34 -34.65 -51.29 10.48
N SER A 35 -35.15 -50.10 10.09
CA SER A 35 -35.75 -49.01 10.88
C SER A 35 -34.90 -47.84 11.39
N SER A 36 -35.18 -46.68 10.76
CA SER A 36 -35.21 -45.32 11.31
C SER A 36 -34.05 -44.83 12.19
N SER A 37 -33.17 -44.04 11.60
CA SER A 37 -32.46 -42.97 12.31
C SER A 37 -32.46 -41.68 11.48
N SER A 38 -32.54 -40.55 12.18
CA SER A 38 -32.65 -39.21 11.60
C SER A 38 -31.47 -38.88 10.69
N SER A 39 -31.73 -38.72 9.39
CA SER A 39 -30.84 -37.98 8.50
C SER A 39 -30.83 -36.51 8.93
N HIS A 40 -29.96 -36.17 9.88
CA HIS A 40 -29.54 -34.77 10.03
C HIS A 40 -28.61 -34.44 8.86
N PRO A 41 -29.03 -33.62 7.87
CA PRO A 41 -28.04 -32.92 7.08
C PRO A 41 -27.36 -31.94 8.02
N THR A 42 -26.19 -32.29 8.53
CA THR A 42 -25.20 -31.30 8.97
C THR A 42 -24.69 -30.60 7.72
N SER A 43 -25.56 -29.76 7.15
CA SER A 43 -25.29 -28.86 6.05
C SER A 43 -24.32 -27.79 6.54
N SER A 44 -23.06 -28.19 6.65
CA SER A 44 -21.87 -27.34 6.77
C SER A 44 -21.65 -26.55 5.46
N ILE A 45 -22.71 -25.92 4.96
CA ILE A 45 -22.69 -24.87 3.93
C ILE A 45 -22.32 -23.56 4.64
N TYR A 46 -21.20 -23.58 5.37
CA TYR A 46 -20.49 -22.36 5.72
C TYR A 46 -19.90 -21.83 4.41
N ASN A 47 -20.69 -20.95 3.78
CA ASN A 47 -20.53 -20.51 2.40
C ASN A 47 -19.11 -20.04 2.09
N LYS A 48 -18.33 -20.91 1.42
CA LYS A 48 -16.96 -20.62 0.97
C LYS A 48 -16.92 -19.47 -0.05
N SER A 49 -18.05 -19.15 -0.70
CA SER A 49 -18.24 -17.94 -1.51
C SER A 49 -18.42 -16.70 -0.63
N SER A 50 -19.36 -16.73 0.31
CA SER A 50 -19.62 -15.64 1.27
C SER A 50 -18.35 -15.22 2.04
N TYR A 51 -17.52 -16.17 2.50
CA TYR A 51 -16.24 -15.82 3.13
C TYR A 51 -15.29 -15.06 2.18
N LYS A 52 -15.23 -15.43 0.89
CA LYS A 52 -14.43 -14.72 -0.11
C LYS A 52 -14.99 -13.32 -0.37
N GLU A 53 -16.30 -13.19 -0.51
CA GLU A 53 -16.99 -11.92 -0.76
C GLU A 53 -16.82 -10.95 0.42
N ILE A 54 -17.03 -11.42 1.66
CA ILE A 54 -16.79 -10.67 2.89
C ILE A 54 -15.31 -10.26 2.98
N LYS A 55 -14.37 -11.16 2.68
CA LYS A 55 -12.94 -10.86 2.69
C LYS A 55 -12.55 -9.82 1.65
N VAL A 56 -13.12 -9.88 0.43
CA VAL A 56 -12.92 -8.87 -0.61
C VAL A 56 -13.49 -7.52 -0.18
N SER A 57 -14.68 -7.48 0.42
CA SER A 57 -15.30 -6.26 0.96
C SER A 57 -14.45 -5.60 2.05
N ILE A 58 -13.94 -6.40 3.01
CA ILE A 58 -13.04 -5.91 4.07
C ILE A 58 -11.73 -5.36 3.48
N ILE A 59 -11.11 -6.08 2.53
CA ILE A 59 -9.88 -5.62 1.84
C ILE A 59 -10.15 -4.31 1.09
N LEU A 60 -11.25 -4.22 0.35
CA LEU A 60 -11.60 -3.02 -0.41
C LEU A 60 -11.85 -1.83 0.52
N SER A 61 -12.58 -2.01 1.61
CA SER A 61 -12.82 -0.99 2.63
C SER A 61 -11.51 -0.50 3.27
N PHE A 62 -10.59 -1.43 3.61
CA PHE A 62 -9.27 -1.09 4.15
C PHE A 62 -8.40 -0.31 3.14
N VAL A 63 -8.39 -0.73 1.86
CA VAL A 63 -7.67 -0.03 0.77
C VAL A 63 -8.25 1.37 0.53
N ILE A 64 -9.57 1.52 0.53
CA ILE A 64 -10.24 2.81 0.38
C ILE A 64 -9.93 3.73 1.57
N SER A 65 -10.01 3.22 2.80
CA SER A 65 -9.71 3.97 4.03
C SER A 65 -8.26 4.45 4.07
N THR A 66 -7.31 3.56 3.81
CA THR A 66 -5.87 3.90 3.75
C THR A 66 -5.55 4.89 2.62
N PHE A 67 -6.23 4.78 1.47
CA PHE A 67 -6.12 5.75 0.37
C PHE A 67 -6.63 7.15 0.77
N TYR A 68 -7.80 7.25 1.41
CA TYR A 68 -8.33 8.54 1.89
C TYR A 68 -7.44 9.15 2.98
N LEU A 69 -6.92 8.34 3.91
CA LEU A 69 -5.96 8.80 4.91
C LEU A 69 -4.67 9.34 4.26
N TYR A 70 -4.13 8.63 3.27
CA TYR A 70 -2.98 9.10 2.50
C TYR A 70 -3.26 10.44 1.79
N LEU A 71 -4.42 10.59 1.13
CA LEU A 71 -4.82 11.85 0.49
C LEU A 71 -4.98 12.99 1.49
N TYR A 72 -5.45 12.71 2.70
CA TYR A 72 -5.61 13.71 3.76
C TYR A 72 -4.24 14.16 4.31
N ILE A 73 -3.38 13.21 4.66
CA ILE A 73 -1.98 13.48 5.09
C ILE A 73 -1.23 14.26 4.00
N GLN A 74 -1.41 13.90 2.73
CA GLN A 74 -0.81 14.60 1.60
C GLN A 74 -1.28 16.06 1.51
N LYS A 75 -2.55 16.36 1.80
CA LYS A 75 -3.05 17.75 1.86
C LYS A 75 -2.44 18.53 3.03
N GLU A 76 -2.33 17.93 4.21
CA GLU A 76 -1.66 18.54 5.37
C GLU A 76 -0.21 18.89 5.05
N VAL A 77 0.59 17.94 4.55
CA VAL A 77 1.97 18.19 4.08
C VAL A 77 2.04 19.37 3.10
N PHE A 78 1.05 19.45 2.20
CA PHE A 78 1.01 20.50 1.19
C PHE A 78 0.66 21.88 1.77
N ILE A 79 -0.10 21.94 2.87
CA ILE A 79 -0.38 23.18 3.60
C ILE A 79 0.91 23.65 4.29
N TRP A 80 1.54 22.81 5.13
CA TRP A 80 2.76 23.17 5.87
C TRP A 80 3.91 23.64 4.97
N VAL A 81 4.07 23.02 3.80
CA VAL A 81 5.09 23.37 2.80
C VAL A 81 4.80 24.70 2.08
N ASP A 82 3.54 25.14 2.00
CA ASP A 82 3.16 26.43 1.40
C ASP A 82 2.97 27.57 2.41
N SER A 83 2.85 27.25 3.70
CA SER A 83 2.77 28.23 4.79
C SER A 83 4.09 28.28 5.57
N GLU A 84 4.19 27.60 6.70
CA GLU A 84 5.26 27.74 7.69
C GLU A 84 6.67 27.45 7.13
N LEU A 85 6.79 26.48 6.21
CA LEU A 85 8.09 26.09 5.65
C LEU A 85 8.42 26.78 4.32
N LYS A 86 7.50 27.60 3.77
CA LYS A 86 7.71 28.26 2.48
C LYS A 86 8.88 29.25 2.52
N ASP A 87 8.99 30.01 3.61
CA ASP A 87 10.05 31.01 3.79
C ASP A 87 11.40 30.37 4.17
N VAL A 88 11.37 29.13 4.67
CA VAL A 88 12.57 28.33 4.98
C VAL A 88 13.11 27.64 3.72
N TYR A 89 12.23 27.14 2.85
CA TYR A 89 12.62 26.51 1.59
C TYR A 89 11.52 26.56 0.51
N GLU A 90 11.72 27.38 -0.53
CA GLU A 90 10.84 27.39 -1.70
C GLU A 90 11.22 26.30 -2.72
N ILE A 91 10.30 25.36 -2.95
CA ILE A 91 10.39 24.40 -4.06
C ILE A 91 10.12 25.14 -5.38
N ASN A 92 11.19 25.67 -5.98
CA ASN A 92 11.14 26.33 -7.29
C ASN A 92 10.66 25.36 -8.39
N ASN A 93 9.70 25.81 -9.20
CA ASN A 93 9.09 25.02 -10.27
C ASN A 93 9.88 25.06 -11.60
N GLU A 94 10.90 25.92 -11.71
CA GLU A 94 11.77 26.08 -12.89
C GLU A 94 12.95 25.10 -12.88
N ARG A 95 13.44 24.75 -11.68
CA ARG A 95 14.56 23.82 -11.50
C ARG A 95 14.11 22.36 -11.58
N THR A 96 15.02 21.48 -11.96
CA THR A 96 14.71 20.03 -11.95
C THR A 96 14.70 19.48 -10.53
N TRP A 97 13.90 18.43 -10.30
CA TRP A 97 13.86 17.74 -9.02
C TRP A 97 15.25 17.25 -8.58
N ALA A 98 16.09 16.79 -9.53
CA ALA A 98 17.42 16.28 -9.22
C ALA A 98 18.34 17.36 -8.61
N GLU A 99 18.31 18.58 -9.15
CA GLU A 99 19.09 19.72 -8.62
C GLU A 99 18.68 20.13 -7.20
N GLN A 100 17.41 19.95 -6.85
CA GLN A 100 16.85 20.40 -5.58
C GLN A 100 16.74 19.30 -4.52
N LYS A 101 16.73 18.02 -4.92
CA LYS A 101 16.45 16.86 -4.07
C LYS A 101 17.32 16.83 -2.81
N GLU A 102 18.64 17.00 -2.93
CA GLU A 102 19.54 16.90 -1.77
C GLU A 102 19.33 18.07 -0.79
N ASN A 103 19.01 19.26 -1.29
CA ASN A 103 18.65 20.39 -0.44
C ASN A 103 17.28 20.13 0.25
N ILE A 104 16.28 19.64 -0.48
CA ILE A 104 14.99 19.22 0.10
C ILE A 104 15.17 18.18 1.22
N ILE A 105 16.05 17.19 1.03
CA ILE A 105 16.33 16.15 2.02
C ILE A 105 17.04 16.70 3.27
N THR A 106 17.90 17.69 3.11
CA THR A 106 18.74 18.23 4.20
C THR A 106 18.09 19.40 4.95
N THR A 107 17.29 20.25 4.30
CA THR A 107 16.70 21.46 4.90
C THR A 107 15.19 21.36 5.15
N LEU A 108 14.41 20.91 4.16
CA LEU A 108 12.94 20.88 4.26
C LEU A 108 12.41 19.62 4.96
N LEU A 109 13.00 18.45 4.68
CA LEU A 109 12.51 17.16 5.16
C LEU A 109 12.60 17.01 6.70
N PRO A 110 13.67 17.42 7.40
CA PRO A 110 13.74 17.29 8.86
C PRO A 110 12.68 18.08 9.65
N PRO A 111 12.41 19.39 9.41
CA PRO A 111 11.34 20.11 10.11
C PRO A 111 9.96 19.58 9.71
N LEU A 112 9.74 19.26 8.43
CA LEU A 112 8.47 18.68 7.97
C LEU A 112 8.18 17.34 8.65
N TYR A 113 9.16 16.45 8.77
CA TYR A 113 9.02 15.19 9.50
C TYR A 113 8.66 15.43 10.98
N LYS A 114 9.34 16.37 11.64
CA LYS A 114 9.08 16.75 13.03
C LYS A 114 7.68 17.33 13.26
N LEU A 115 7.08 17.97 12.26
CA LEU A 115 5.69 18.45 12.31
C LEU A 115 4.70 17.29 12.08
N MET A 116 4.88 16.54 11.00
CA MET A 116 3.96 15.48 10.58
C MET A 116 3.89 14.31 11.56
N ASN A 117 5.03 13.89 12.11
CA ASN A 117 5.12 12.77 13.04
C ASN A 117 4.42 13.02 14.40
N LYS A 118 4.03 14.27 14.70
CA LYS A 118 3.19 14.60 15.87
C LYS A 118 1.72 14.22 15.69
N ARG A 119 1.27 14.03 14.43
CA ARG A 119 -0.14 13.83 14.07
C ARG A 119 -0.39 12.50 13.38
N TYR A 120 0.56 12.03 12.58
CA TYR A 120 0.43 10.84 11.76
C TYR A 120 1.76 10.09 11.68
N THR A 121 1.71 8.75 11.68
CA THR A 121 2.88 7.90 11.46
C THR A 121 3.23 7.88 9.97
N VAL A 122 4.12 8.79 9.53
CA VAL A 122 4.51 8.95 8.12
C VAL A 122 6.01 8.72 7.98
N SER A 123 6.45 7.93 6.98
CA SER A 123 7.87 7.73 6.72
C SER A 123 8.50 8.92 6.00
N ASN A 124 9.81 9.13 6.16
CA ASN A 124 10.55 10.14 5.38
C ASN A 124 10.45 9.90 3.86
N SER A 125 10.40 8.63 3.44
CA SER A 125 10.15 8.24 2.04
C SER A 125 8.76 8.64 1.54
N ASP A 126 7.73 8.56 2.39
CA ASP A 126 6.37 9.00 2.04
C ASP A 126 6.29 10.50 1.90
N LEU A 127 6.88 11.26 2.84
CA LEU A 127 6.98 12.71 2.75
C LEU A 127 7.71 13.13 1.46
N LEU A 128 8.87 12.52 1.17
CA LEU A 128 9.63 12.80 -0.04
C LEU A 128 8.83 12.45 -1.33
N ARG A 129 8.07 11.35 -1.31
CA ARG A 129 7.16 10.94 -2.40
C ARG A 129 6.03 11.94 -2.61
N MET A 130 5.42 12.44 -1.53
CA MET A 130 4.39 13.49 -1.57
C MET A 130 4.96 14.80 -2.14
N LEU A 131 6.13 15.24 -1.65
CA LEU A 131 6.84 16.44 -2.12
C LEU A 131 7.18 16.34 -3.62
N HIS A 132 7.74 15.21 -4.07
CA HIS A 132 8.05 14.99 -5.49
C HIS A 132 6.79 15.02 -6.36
N GLY A 133 5.71 14.37 -5.92
CA GLY A 133 4.41 14.42 -6.62
C GLY A 133 3.86 15.85 -6.75
N ARG A 134 4.08 16.69 -5.73
CA ARG A 134 3.71 18.11 -5.74
C ARG A 134 4.53 18.92 -6.72
N TRP A 135 5.86 18.81 -6.66
CA TRP A 135 6.77 19.46 -7.60
C TRP A 135 6.40 19.08 -9.03
N ARG A 136 6.24 17.78 -9.33
CA ARG A 136 5.85 17.30 -10.66
C ARG A 136 4.53 17.90 -11.15
N SER A 137 3.55 18.06 -10.28
CA SER A 137 2.26 18.69 -10.61
C SER A 137 2.41 20.17 -10.97
N ARG A 138 3.18 20.92 -10.17
CA ARG A 138 3.45 22.35 -10.40
C ARG A 138 4.34 22.58 -11.62
N HIS A 139 5.45 21.85 -11.74
CA HIS A 139 6.38 21.89 -12.86
C HIS A 139 5.67 21.59 -14.20
N ARG A 140 4.73 20.62 -14.24
CA ARG A 140 3.88 20.40 -15.42
C ARG A 140 3.04 21.63 -15.78
N VAL A 141 2.44 22.31 -14.80
CA VAL A 141 1.65 23.53 -15.05
C VAL A 141 2.55 24.68 -15.52
N HIS A 142 3.74 24.81 -14.94
CA HIS A 142 4.76 25.76 -15.36
C HIS A 142 5.19 25.51 -16.82
N ASN A 143 5.53 24.28 -17.19
CA ASN A 143 5.94 23.92 -18.56
C ASN A 143 4.82 24.17 -19.58
N ILE A 144 3.55 23.95 -19.22
CA ILE A 144 2.41 24.30 -20.07
C ILE A 144 2.29 25.82 -20.27
N ARG A 145 2.65 26.63 -19.26
CA ARG A 145 2.72 28.10 -19.40
C ARG A 145 3.86 28.53 -20.31
N LEU A 146 5.03 27.89 -20.23
CA LEU A 146 6.18 28.16 -21.11
C LEU A 146 5.89 27.84 -22.60
N GLN A 147 4.95 26.93 -22.89
CA GLN A 147 4.50 26.66 -24.26
C GLN A 147 3.61 27.76 -24.89
N GLY A 148 3.39 28.88 -24.18
CA GLY A 148 2.64 30.04 -24.66
C GLY A 148 1.17 30.08 -24.20
N GLU A 149 0.59 31.28 -24.24
CA GLU A 149 -0.71 31.57 -23.62
C GLU A 149 -1.86 30.73 -24.17
N GLU A 150 -1.91 30.46 -25.47
CA GLU A 150 -2.98 29.65 -26.07
C GLU A 150 -2.92 28.18 -25.60
N LYS A 151 -1.74 27.62 -25.33
CA LYS A 151 -1.61 26.29 -24.73
C LYS A 151 -2.08 26.30 -23.27
N ALA A 152 -1.72 27.32 -22.49
CA ALA A 152 -2.20 27.50 -21.12
C ALA A 152 -3.74 27.67 -21.05
N LYS A 153 -4.31 28.46 -21.96
CA LYS A 153 -5.75 28.71 -22.12
C LYS A 153 -6.51 27.45 -22.56
N GLN A 154 -5.96 26.68 -23.51
CA GLN A 154 -6.51 25.39 -23.90
C GLN A 154 -6.49 24.39 -22.73
N ASN A 155 -5.40 24.35 -21.95
CA ASN A 155 -5.32 23.50 -20.76
C ASN A 155 -6.36 23.91 -19.70
N LYS A 156 -6.49 25.21 -19.40
CA LYS A 156 -7.53 25.75 -18.48
C LYS A 156 -8.95 25.35 -18.91
N ARG A 157 -9.25 25.38 -20.22
CA ARG A 157 -10.52 24.90 -20.78
C ARG A 157 -10.72 23.40 -20.54
N ARG A 158 -9.70 22.56 -20.78
CA ARG A 158 -9.74 21.11 -20.49
C ARG A 158 -9.99 20.83 -19.01
N THR A 159 -9.24 21.47 -18.11
CA THR A 159 -9.42 21.31 -16.66
C THR A 159 -10.84 21.67 -16.22
N LYS A 160 -11.38 22.82 -16.66
CA LYS A 160 -12.76 23.22 -16.36
C LYS A 160 -13.81 22.21 -16.86
N LYS A 161 -13.59 21.59 -18.03
CA LYS A 161 -14.46 20.51 -18.53
C LYS A 161 -14.38 19.27 -17.64
N ASN A 162 -13.17 18.84 -17.26
CA ASN A 162 -12.97 17.65 -16.44
C ASN A 162 -13.55 17.79 -15.03
N THR A 163 -13.42 18.97 -14.39
CA THR A 163 -14.07 19.24 -13.09
C THR A 163 -15.58 19.08 -13.18
N ARG A 164 -16.23 19.75 -14.16
CA ARG A 164 -17.69 19.63 -14.37
C ARG A 164 -18.15 18.19 -14.60
N MET A 165 -17.36 17.37 -15.28
CA MET A 165 -17.68 15.95 -15.46
C MET A 165 -17.58 15.17 -14.16
N GLN A 166 -16.59 15.45 -13.30
CA GLN A 166 -16.48 14.83 -11.98
C GLN A 166 -17.63 15.26 -11.06
N ASP A 167 -18.04 16.53 -11.10
CA ASP A 167 -19.19 17.00 -10.32
C ASP A 167 -20.48 16.26 -10.74
N VAL A 168 -20.70 16.06 -12.05
CA VAL A 168 -21.82 15.26 -12.59
C VAL A 168 -21.71 13.79 -12.19
N ILE A 169 -20.52 13.18 -12.24
CA ILE A 169 -20.30 11.79 -11.80
C ILE A 169 -20.60 11.64 -10.30
N ASN A 170 -20.14 12.57 -9.47
CA ASN A 170 -20.39 12.56 -8.03
C ASN A 170 -21.89 12.67 -7.72
N ILE A 171 -22.62 13.56 -8.40
CA ILE A 171 -24.09 13.70 -8.27
C ILE A 171 -24.84 12.43 -8.68
N LEU A 172 -24.32 11.65 -9.64
CA LEU A 172 -24.92 10.39 -10.10
C LEU A 172 -24.55 9.18 -9.22
N LEU A 173 -23.66 9.35 -8.25
CA LEU A 173 -23.18 8.30 -7.33
C LEU A 173 -23.62 8.52 -5.87
N THR A 174 -24.37 9.59 -5.60
CA THR A 174 -25.02 9.90 -4.31
C THR A 174 -26.53 9.81 -4.43
#